data_AF-A8G984-F1
#
_entry.id   AF-A8G984-F1
#
_cell.length_a   1.000
_cell.length_b   1.000
_cell.length_c   1.000
_cell.angle_alpha   90.00
_cell.angle_beta   90.00
_cell.angle_gamma   90.00
#
_symmetry.space_group_name_H-M   'P 1'
#
loop_
_entity.id
_entity.type
_entity.pdbx_description
1 polymer ?
#
loop_
_entity_poly.entity_id
_entity_poly.type
_entity_poly.pdbx_seq_one_letter_code
_entity_poly.pdbx_strand_id
1 'polypeptide(L)'
;MEKLRVALNGTVVGTLEKHAGGAMSFVYQEEWLAQAGARAISLSLPLQPEPFRGDMVYNFFDNLLPDSELIRSRIQARFRTTTKQPFDLLASIGSDCVGAIQLYPEHAEEVPVKLK
;
A
#
# COMPACT_ATOMS: atom_id res chain seq x y z
N MET A 1 6.60 12.72 -7.20
CA MET A 1 6.59 11.60 -6.25
C MET A 1 5.14 11.25 -6.03
N GLU A 2 4.79 9.98 -6.13
CA GLU A 2 3.41 9.52 -5.99
C GLU A 2 3.26 8.84 -4.62
N LYS A 3 2.12 9.02 -3.95
CA LYS A 3 1.88 8.48 -2.60
C LYS A 3 0.54 7.77 -2.50
N LEU A 4 0.53 6.71 -1.69
CA LEU A 4 -0.66 5.98 -1.28
C LEU A 4 -0.74 5.93 0.24
N ARG A 5 -1.92 6.19 0.80
CA ARG A 5 -2.24 5.91 2.19
C ARG A 5 -2.44 4.41 2.34
N VAL A 6 -1.78 3.81 3.33
CA VAL A 6 -1.93 2.40 3.68
C VAL A 6 -2.81 2.32 4.92
N ALA A 7 -3.87 1.52 4.84
CA ALA A 7 -4.74 1.24 5.98
C ALA A 7 -4.67 -0.22 6.40
N LEU A 8 -4.81 -0.45 7.70
CA LEU A 8 -5.00 -1.74 8.33
C LEU A 8 -6.39 -1.78 8.96
N ASN A 9 -7.25 -2.68 8.50
CA ASN A 9 -8.65 -2.81 8.92
C ASN A 9 -9.43 -1.48 8.85
N GLY A 10 -9.20 -0.70 7.78
CA GLY A 10 -9.85 0.61 7.58
C GLY A 10 -9.25 1.76 8.38
N THR A 11 -8.23 1.54 9.21
CA THR A 11 -7.50 2.61 9.91
C THR A 11 -6.22 2.91 9.15
N VAL A 12 -5.96 4.17 8.80
CA VAL A 12 -4.71 4.55 8.12
C VAL A 12 -3.54 4.40 9.09
N VAL A 13 -2.53 3.61 8.67
CA VAL A 13 -1.37 3.26 9.50
C VAL A 13 -0.07 3.87 8.98
N GLY A 14 -0.01 4.24 7.71
CA GLY A 14 1.21 4.68 7.09
C GLY A 14 1.03 5.19 5.66
N THR A 15 2.15 5.55 5.06
CA THR A 15 2.23 6.07 3.70
C THR A 15 3.25 5.28 2.91
N LEU A 16 2.83 4.79 1.74
CA LEU A 16 3.69 4.20 0.73
C LEU A 16 4.02 5.27 -0.32
N GLU A 17 5.30 5.46 -0.62
CA GLU A 17 5.76 6.44 -1.60
C GLU A 17 6.55 5.77 -2.72
N LYS A 18 6.33 6.25 -3.94
CA LYS A 18 7.12 5.92 -5.13
C LYS A 18 8.04 7.09 -5.49
N HIS A 19 9.33 6.82 -5.48
CA HIS A 19 10.41 7.74 -5.83
C HIS A 19 10.72 7.72 -7.32
N ALA A 20 11.52 8.70 -7.77
CA ALA A 20 12.07 8.69 -9.12
C ALA A 20 12.86 7.39 -9.36
N GLY A 21 12.67 6.77 -10.53
CA GLY A 21 13.28 5.47 -10.86
C GLY A 21 12.54 4.25 -10.32
N GLY A 22 11.39 4.41 -9.64
CA GLY A 22 10.53 3.31 -9.20
C GLY A 22 10.89 2.72 -7.83
N ALA A 23 11.88 3.29 -7.13
CA ALA A 23 12.17 2.90 -5.76
C ALA A 23 10.98 3.21 -4.83
N MET A 24 10.73 2.33 -3.87
CA MET A 24 9.60 2.44 -2.94
C MET A 24 10.07 2.65 -1.50
N SER A 25 9.32 3.44 -0.75
CA SER A 25 9.50 3.59 0.70
C SER A 25 8.18 3.56 1.44
N PHE A 26 8.20 3.03 2.65
CA PHE A 26 7.03 3.00 3.53
C PHE A 26 7.37 3.61 4.89
N VAL A 27 6.47 4.43 5.42
CA VAL A 27 6.60 5.05 6.74
C VAL A 27 5.29 4.91 7.50
N TYR A 28 5.37 4.56 8.78
CA TYR A 28 4.20 4.58 9.66
C TYR A 28 3.82 6.02 10.02
N GLN A 29 2.53 6.28 10.21
CA GLN A 29 2.08 7.57 10.73
C GLN A 29 2.40 7.67 12.23
N GLU A 30 2.82 8.86 12.67
CA GLU A 30 3.13 9.10 14.08
C GLU A 30 1.91 8.82 14.97
N GLU A 31 0.72 9.17 14.49
CA GLU A 31 -0.55 8.90 15.16
C GLU A 31 -0.76 7.40 15.37
N TRP A 32 -0.43 6.56 14.38
CA TRP A 32 -0.53 5.10 14.50
C TRP A 32 0.48 4.54 15.50
N LEU A 33 1.73 5.01 15.45
CA LEU A 33 2.78 4.59 16.37
C LEU A 33 2.46 4.94 17.83
N ALA A 34 1.72 6.03 18.05
CA ALA A 34 1.28 6.46 19.37
C ALA A 34 0.04 5.70 19.89
N GLN A 35 -0.66 4.91 19.06
CA GLN A 35 -1.86 4.21 19.50
C GLN A 35 -1.54 3.02 20.41
N ALA A 36 -2.27 2.91 21.51
CA ALA A 36 -2.25 1.71 22.33
C ALA A 36 -2.75 0.50 21.51
N GLY A 37 -1.91 -0.52 21.37
CA GLY A 37 -2.23 -1.71 20.58
C GLY A 37 -1.96 -1.60 19.08
N ALA A 38 -1.20 -0.59 18.65
CA ALA A 38 -0.67 -0.50 17.30
C ALA A 38 0.00 -1.82 16.87
N ARG A 39 -0.18 -2.17 15.60
CA ARG A 39 0.36 -3.42 15.01
C ARG A 39 1.14 -3.13 13.75
N ALA A 40 2.21 -3.88 13.56
CA ALA A 40 2.94 -3.88 12.31
C ALA A 40 2.08 -4.46 11.18
N ILE A 41 2.20 -3.93 9.97
CA ILE A 41 1.54 -4.48 8.77
C ILE A 41 2.19 -5.78 8.30
N SER A 42 3.44 -6.02 8.70
CA SER A 42 4.22 -7.22 8.41
C SER A 42 5.29 -7.42 9.48
N LEU A 43 5.70 -8.67 9.69
CA LEU A 43 6.90 -8.97 10.48
C LEU A 43 8.17 -8.41 9.83
N SER A 44 8.18 -8.25 8.50
CA SER A 44 9.27 -7.59 7.77
C SER A 44 9.24 -6.07 7.87
N LEU A 45 8.13 -5.46 8.33
CA LEU A 45 7.98 -4.02 8.45
C LEU A 45 7.55 -3.68 9.89
N PRO A 46 8.42 -3.91 10.90
CA PRO A 46 8.07 -3.68 12.31
C PRO A 46 7.73 -2.21 12.59
N LEU A 47 7.04 -1.94 13.70
CA LEU A 47 6.71 -0.57 14.10
C LEU A 47 7.99 0.21 14.42
N GLN A 48 8.25 1.25 13.64
CA GLN A 48 9.32 2.22 13.88
C GLN A 48 8.98 3.56 13.20
N PRO A 49 9.53 4.68 13.68
CA PRO A 49 9.33 6.00 13.04
C PRO A 49 10.14 6.17 11.76
N GLU A 50 11.28 5.48 11.59
CA GLU A 50 12.12 5.64 10.41
C GLU A 50 11.51 4.98 9.16
N PRO A 51 11.58 5.62 7.98
CA PRO A 51 11.04 5.02 6.75
C PRO A 51 11.82 3.77 6.31
N PHE A 52 11.08 2.71 5.99
CA PHE A 52 11.58 1.53 5.30
C PHE A 52 11.83 1.85 3.82
N ARG A 53 12.87 1.24 3.23
CA ARG A 53 13.26 1.46 1.84
C ARG A 53 13.75 0.18 1.18
N GLY A 54 13.76 0.17 -0.15
CA GLY A 54 14.37 -0.88 -0.95
C GLY A 54 13.50 -2.14 -1.07
N ASP A 55 14.16 -3.27 -1.32
CA ASP A 55 13.52 -4.52 -1.73
C ASP A 55 12.52 -5.05 -0.70
N MET A 56 12.74 -4.80 0.59
CA MET A 56 11.81 -5.22 1.64
C MET A 56 10.42 -4.57 1.51
N VAL A 57 10.39 -3.28 1.16
CA VAL A 57 9.13 -2.56 0.88
C VAL A 57 8.54 -3.09 -0.40
N TYR A 58 9.34 -3.17 -1.47
CA TYR A 58 8.89 -3.66 -2.76
C TYR A 58 8.26 -5.05 -2.66
N ASN A 59 8.96 -6.01 -2.05
CA ASN A 59 8.52 -7.40 -1.93
C ASN A 59 7.25 -7.53 -1.09
N PHE A 60 7.12 -6.77 0.01
CA PHE A 60 5.90 -6.80 0.81
C PHE A 60 4.67 -6.36 -0.01
N PHE A 61 4.78 -5.25 -0.74
CA PHE A 61 3.67 -4.72 -1.54
C PHE A 61 3.44 -5.53 -2.82
N ASP A 62 4.48 -6.10 -3.43
CA ASP A 62 4.36 -7.02 -4.58
C ASP A 62 3.57 -8.28 -4.21
N ASN A 63 3.77 -8.81 -2.99
CA ASN A 63 3.04 -9.96 -2.46
C ASN A 63 1.56 -9.69 -2.14
N LEU A 64 1.11 -8.43 -2.20
CA LEU A 64 -0.32 -8.11 -2.11
C LEU A 64 -1.04 -8.28 -3.45
N LEU A 65 -0.28 -8.39 -4.54
CA LEU A 65 -0.82 -8.62 -5.87
C LEU A 65 -0.94 -10.12 -6.14
N PRO A 66 -1.83 -10.52 -7.07
CA PRO A 66 -1.88 -11.90 -7.54
C PRO A 66 -0.55 -12.34 -8.17
N ASP A 67 -0.10 -13.55 -7.88
CA ASP A 67 1.11 -14.16 -8.45
C ASP A 67 1.00 -14.40 -9.97
N SER A 68 -0.23 -14.50 -10.48
CA SER A 68 -0.46 -14.79 -11.89
C SER A 68 -0.20 -13.58 -12.78
N GLU A 69 0.82 -13.67 -13.62
CA GLU A 69 1.12 -12.68 -14.67
C GLU A 69 -0.08 -12.38 -15.58
N LEU A 70 -0.94 -13.37 -15.84
CA LEU A 70 -2.17 -13.18 -16.60
C LEU A 70 -3.15 -12.26 -15.87
N ILE A 71 -3.31 -12.44 -14.55
CA ILE A 71 -4.18 -11.59 -13.74
C ILE A 71 -3.61 -10.19 -13.61
N ARG A 72 -2.30 -10.06 -13.35
CA ARG A 72 -1.60 -8.76 -13.33
C ARG A 72 -1.76 -7.99 -14.64
N SER A 73 -1.60 -8.66 -15.78
CA SER A 73 -1.78 -8.06 -17.10
C SER A 73 -3.22 -7.62 -17.36
N ARG A 74 -4.22 -8.39 -16.88
CA ARG A 74 -5.63 -8.01 -16.95
C ARG A 74 -5.95 -6.78 -16.09
N ILE A 75 -5.38 -6.69 -14.89
CA ILE A 75 -5.51 -5.53 -14.01
C ILE A 75 -4.92 -4.30 -14.70
N GLN A 76 -3.68 -4.38 -15.19
CA GLN A 76 -3.04 -3.29 -15.94
C GLN A 76 -3.92 -2.82 -17.11
N ALA A 77 -4.42 -3.75 -17.94
CA ALA A 77 -5.25 -3.41 -19.08
C ALA A 77 -6.59 -2.77 -18.67
N ARG A 78 -7.22 -3.27 -17.60
CA ARG A 78 -8.50 -2.76 -17.09
C ARG A 78 -8.39 -1.35 -16.54
N PHE A 79 -7.34 -1.07 -15.76
CA PHE A 79 -7.14 0.22 -15.10
C PHE A 79 -6.21 1.17 -15.88
N ARG A 80 -5.71 0.74 -17.05
CA ARG A 80 -4.80 1.49 -17.92
C ARG A 80 -3.57 2.01 -17.18
N THR A 81 -3.00 1.18 -16.32
CA THR A 81 -1.81 1.57 -15.54
C THR A 81 -0.58 1.65 -16.43
N THR A 82 0.26 2.66 -16.18
CA THR A 82 1.45 2.94 -16.98
C THR A 82 2.46 1.80 -16.93
N THR A 83 2.51 1.07 -15.80
CA THR A 83 3.42 -0.08 -15.62
C THR A 83 2.73 -1.25 -14.88
N LYS A 84 3.43 -2.39 -14.84
CA LYS A 84 3.11 -3.54 -13.99
C LYS A 84 3.78 -3.47 -12.61
N GLN A 85 4.41 -2.35 -12.26
CA GLN A 85 5.05 -2.22 -10.95
C GLN A 85 4.01 -2.28 -9.83
N PRO A 86 4.38 -2.81 -8.65
CA PRO A 86 3.46 -3.00 -7.55
C PRO A 86 2.68 -1.76 -7.18
N PHE A 87 3.38 -0.63 -7.08
CA PHE A 87 2.77 0.65 -6.74
C PHE A 87 1.63 1.04 -7.70
N ASP A 88 1.85 0.95 -9.02
CA ASP A 88 0.88 1.42 -10.03
C ASP A 88 -0.37 0.53 -10.06
N LEU A 89 -0.16 -0.79 -9.90
CA LEU A 89 -1.23 -1.76 -9.80
C LEU A 89 -2.04 -1.55 -8.51
N LEU A 90 -1.36 -1.39 -7.37
CA LEU A 90 -2.00 -1.16 -6.07
C LEU A 90 -2.72 0.18 -5.99
N ALA A 91 -2.19 1.24 -6.62
CA ALA A 91 -2.87 2.53 -6.73
C ALA A 91 -4.24 2.39 -7.43
N SER A 92 -4.36 1.41 -8.32
CA SER A 92 -5.54 1.21 -9.15
C SER A 92 -6.55 0.23 -8.57
N ILE A 93 -6.10 -0.78 -7.81
CA ILE A 93 -6.97 -1.83 -7.23
C ILE A 93 -7.12 -1.76 -5.72
N GLY A 94 -6.27 -0.98 -5.02
CA GLY A 94 -6.07 -1.07 -3.57
C GLY A 94 -7.30 -0.77 -2.71
N SER A 95 -8.35 -0.17 -3.29
CA SER A 95 -9.63 0.07 -2.62
C SER A 95 -10.56 -1.15 -2.59
N ASP A 96 -10.35 -2.13 -3.48
CA ASP A 96 -11.17 -3.35 -3.60
C ASP A 96 -10.47 -4.61 -3.06
N CYS A 97 -9.33 -4.44 -2.38
CA CYS A 97 -8.62 -5.56 -1.78
C CYS A 97 -9.44 -6.15 -0.60
N VAL A 98 -9.82 -7.42 -0.74
CA VAL A 98 -10.33 -8.25 0.34
C VAL A 98 -9.13 -8.64 1.22
N GLY A 99 -9.06 -8.07 2.41
CA GLY A 99 -7.96 -8.31 3.33
C GLY A 99 -7.88 -7.24 4.41
N ALA A 100 -6.88 -7.35 5.29
CA ALA A 100 -6.65 -6.35 6.33
C ALA A 100 -5.95 -5.10 5.78
N ILE A 101 -5.21 -5.19 4.67
CA ILE A 101 -4.48 -4.06 4.09
C ILE A 101 -5.27 -3.45 2.93
N GLN A 102 -5.47 -2.14 2.98
CA GLN A 102 -6.04 -1.34 1.90
C GLN A 102 -5.08 -0.21 1.50
N LEU A 103 -5.08 0.16 0.22
CA LEU A 103 -4.30 1.30 -0.29
C LEU A 103 -5.22 2.31 -0.99
N TYR A 104 -5.01 3.58 -0.67
CA TYR A 104 -5.79 4.69 -1.20
C TYR A 104 -4.87 5.75 -1.80
N PRO A 105 -5.23 6.38 -2.93
CA PRO A 105 -4.58 7.61 -3.36
C PRO A 105 -4.52 8.64 -2.22
N GLU A 106 -3.42 9.38 -2.11
CA GLU A 106 -3.25 10.41 -1.08
C GLU A 106 -4.41 11.42 -1.05
N HIS A 107 -4.95 11.75 -2.23
CA HIS A 107 -6.07 12.68 -2.42
C HIS A 107 -7.46 12.04 -2.47
N ALA A 108 -7.59 10.75 -2.12
CA ALA A 108 -8.92 10.15 -1.98
C ALA A 108 -9.63 10.82 -0.79
N GLU A 109 -10.71 11.56 -1.07
CA GLU A 109 -11.43 12.39 -0.10
C GLU A 109 -12.06 11.56 1.05
N GLU A 110 -12.22 10.25 0.87
CA GLU A 110 -12.78 9.36 1.88
C GLU A 110 -12.03 8.01 1.90
N VAL A 111 -11.61 7.57 3.09
CA VAL A 111 -11.37 6.14 3.32
C VAL A 111 -12.76 5.52 3.36
N PRO A 112 -13.15 4.66 2.40
CA PRO A 112 -14.47 4.04 2.44
C PRO A 112 -14.58 3.21 3.71
N VAL A 113 -15.27 3.76 4.69
CA VAL A 113 -15.69 3.04 5.88
C VAL A 113 -16.63 1.96 5.36
N LYS A 114 -16.19 0.69 5.37
CA LYS A 114 -17.10 -0.43 5.15
C LYS A 114 -18.07 -0.46 6.34
N LEU A 115 -19.16 0.30 6.22
CA LEU A 115 -20.37 0.15 7.02
C LEU A 115 -20.81 -1.30 6.86
N LYS A 116 -20.72 -2.06 7.96
CA LYS A 116 -21.45 -3.32 8.11
C LYS A 116 -22.93 -3.02 8.29
#